data_AF-A0A9E3DLD9-F1
#
_entry.id   AF-A0A9E3DLD9-F1
#
_cell.length_a   1.000
_cell.length_b   1.000
_cell.length_c   1.000
_cell.angle_alpha   90.00
_cell.angle_beta   90.00
_cell.angle_gamma   90.00
#
_symmetry.space_group_name_H-M   'P 1'
#
loop_
_entity.id
_entity.type
_entity.pdbx_description
1 polymer ?
#
loop_
_entity_poly.entity_id
_entity_poly.type
_entity_poly.pdbx_seq_one_letter_code
_entity_poly.pdbx_strand_id
1 'polypeptide(L)'
;MQRLTITIDDSLLAEVDGFIERRGYASRSEAFRDLLRSGLEHSGGDASANRHCIATLSYVYDHAARELPKRLTNDYHEHHDLAQATLHVHIDHDSCLEVTVLKGRGSEVKAFAEHVIAERGVRHGHVVMMPIESRAGIGAGHGHAHGAKRQRK
;
A
#
# COMPACT_ATOMS: atom_id res chain seq x y z
N MET A 1 26.03 -0.68 -15.16
CA MET A 1 24.79 -0.79 -15.97
C MET A 1 24.93 -1.99 -16.90
N GLN A 2 23.87 -2.78 -17.05
CA GLN A 2 23.80 -3.87 -18.04
C GLN A 2 22.94 -3.40 -19.22
N ARG A 3 23.29 -3.78 -20.45
CA ARG A 3 22.54 -3.43 -21.67
C ARG A 3 21.68 -4.61 -22.11
N LEU A 4 20.39 -4.36 -22.29
CA LEU A 4 19.42 -5.31 -22.82
C LEU A 4 18.92 -4.78 -24.17
N THR A 5 18.88 -5.66 -25.18
CA THR A 5 18.24 -5.39 -26.48
C THR A 5 16.97 -6.21 -26.56
N ILE A 6 15.84 -5.56 -26.84
CA ILE A 6 14.53 -6.21 -26.99
C ILE A 6 13.96 -5.87 -28.36
N THR A 7 13.20 -6.81 -28.94
CA THR A 7 12.44 -6.59 -30.16
C THR A 7 10.96 -6.46 -29.77
N ILE A 8 10.32 -5.40 -30.25
CA ILE A 8 8.90 -5.12 -30.07
C ILE A 8 8.33 -4.64 -31.40
N ASP A 9 7.03 -4.81 -31.61
CA ASP A 9 6.32 -4.30 -32.78
C ASP A 9 6.19 -2.77 -32.76
N ASP A 10 5.95 -2.20 -33.94
CA ASP A 10 5.89 -0.75 -34.13
C ASP A 10 4.72 -0.10 -33.37
N SER A 11 3.60 -0.82 -33.23
CA SER A 11 2.44 -0.34 -32.46
C SER A 11 2.79 -0.17 -30.98
N LEU A 12 3.40 -1.18 -30.38
CA LEU A 12 3.81 -1.13 -28.98
C LEU A 12 4.89 -0.06 -28.74
N LEU A 13 5.82 0.11 -29.68
CA LEU A 13 6.82 1.17 -29.60
C LEU A 13 6.17 2.57 -29.59
N ALA A 14 5.15 2.79 -30.44
CA ALA A 14 4.42 4.05 -30.48
C ALA A 14 3.67 4.35 -29.17
N GLU A 15 3.07 3.33 -28.55
CA GLU A 15 2.44 3.47 -27.23
C GLU A 15 3.43 3.88 -26.14
N VAL A 16 4.62 3.26 -26.15
CA VAL A 16 5.70 3.59 -25.21
C VAL A 16 6.23 5.00 -25.41
N ASP A 17 6.42 5.44 -26.66
CA ASP A 17 6.85 6.80 -26.96
C ASP A 17 5.82 7.84 -26.50
N GLY A 18 4.53 7.58 -26.74
CA GLY A 18 3.47 8.43 -26.21
C GLY A 18 3.44 8.47 -24.67
N PHE A 19 3.72 7.34 -24.01
CA PHE A 19 3.84 7.30 -22.55
C PHE A 19 5.02 8.15 -22.05
N ILE A 20 6.16 8.08 -22.73
CA ILE A 20 7.38 8.84 -22.42
C ILE A 20 7.11 10.34 -22.48
N GLU A 21 6.50 10.81 -23.56
CA GLU A 21 6.19 12.23 -23.76
C GLU A 21 5.24 12.77 -22.69
N ARG A 22 4.15 12.04 -22.41
CA ARG A 22 3.16 12.46 -21.39
C ARG A 22 3.73 12.56 -19.98
N ARG A 23 4.72 11.73 -19.66
CA ARG A 23 5.36 11.67 -18.33
C ARG A 23 6.62 12.54 -18.24
N GLY A 24 7.10 13.10 -19.35
CA GLY A 24 8.25 14.00 -19.39
C GLY A 24 9.60 13.32 -19.10
N TYR A 25 9.74 12.03 -19.43
CA TYR A 25 11.01 11.31 -19.21
C TYR A 25 12.12 11.84 -20.12
N ALA A 26 13.36 11.87 -19.60
CA ALA A 26 14.51 12.36 -20.37
C ALA A 26 15.02 11.34 -21.41
N SER A 27 14.70 10.04 -21.24
CA SER A 27 15.06 9.01 -22.21
C SER A 27 14.14 7.79 -22.18
N ARG A 28 14.05 7.07 -23.31
CA ARG A 28 13.39 5.75 -23.38
C ARG A 28 13.94 4.78 -22.33
N SER A 29 15.25 4.75 -22.12
CA SER A 29 15.87 3.84 -21.14
C SER A 29 15.47 4.11 -19.69
N GLU A 30 15.14 5.36 -19.37
CA GLU A 30 14.61 5.74 -18.05
C GLU A 30 13.17 5.27 -17.88
N ALA A 31 12.30 5.59 -18.85
CA ALA A 31 10.92 5.15 -18.85
C ALA A 31 10.79 3.62 -18.83
N PHE A 32 11.58 2.91 -19.64
CA PHE A 32 11.61 1.44 -19.64
C PHE A 32 12.06 0.87 -18.30
N ARG A 33 13.01 1.51 -17.61
CA ARG A 33 13.47 1.04 -16.29
C ARG A 33 12.35 1.15 -15.26
N ASP A 34 11.59 2.24 -15.28
CA ASP A 34 10.49 2.46 -14.35
C ASP A 34 9.29 1.58 -14.68
N LEU A 35 8.97 1.40 -15.97
CA LEU A 35 7.97 0.42 -16.42
C LEU A 35 8.34 -1.01 -16.03
N LEU A 36 9.61 -1.41 -16.20
CA LEU A 36 10.09 -2.73 -15.77
C LEU A 36 10.03 -2.89 -14.25
N ARG A 37 10.42 -1.87 -13.48
CA ARG A 37 10.35 -1.92 -12.02
C ARG A 37 8.90 -2.07 -11.55
N SER A 38 8.00 -1.22 -12.07
CA SER A 38 6.57 -1.30 -11.79
C SER A 38 6.00 -2.66 -12.21
N GLY A 39 6.32 -3.14 -13.41
CA GLY A 39 5.89 -4.45 -13.90
C GLY A 39 6.38 -5.59 -13.00
N LEU A 40 7.63 -5.55 -12.54
CA LEU A 40 8.18 -6.56 -11.62
C LEU A 40 7.56 -6.48 -10.22
N GLU A 41 7.22 -5.29 -9.74
CA GLU A 41 6.48 -5.08 -8.48
C GLU A 41 5.07 -5.69 -8.57
N HIS A 42 4.37 -5.48 -9.69
CA HIS A 42 3.06 -6.10 -9.96
C HIS A 42 3.16 -7.61 -10.21
N SER A 43 4.26 -8.10 -10.79
CA SER A 43 4.47 -9.53 -11.09
C SER A 43 4.95 -10.32 -9.87
N GLY A 44 5.52 -9.66 -8.85
CA GLY A 44 6.06 -10.27 -7.63
C GLY A 44 5.01 -10.80 -6.65
N GLY A 45 3.77 -11.00 -7.11
CA GLY A 45 2.57 -11.29 -6.33
C GLY A 45 2.61 -12.54 -5.43
N ASP A 46 3.63 -13.39 -5.53
CA ASP A 46 3.78 -14.59 -4.69
C ASP A 46 5.01 -14.58 -3.78
N ALA A 47 6.14 -14.02 -4.21
CA ALA A 47 7.37 -14.01 -3.40
C ALA A 47 7.31 -13.00 -2.23
N SER A 48 6.33 -12.10 -2.23
CA SER A 48 6.11 -11.08 -1.20
C SER A 48 5.22 -11.57 -0.05
N ALA A 49 4.45 -12.65 -0.24
CA ALA A 49 3.41 -13.08 0.70
C ALA A 49 3.96 -13.31 2.13
N ASN A 50 5.22 -13.75 2.25
CA ASN A 50 5.83 -14.06 3.54
C ASN A 50 6.74 -12.94 4.11
N ARG A 51 6.93 -11.83 3.38
CA ARG A 51 7.71 -10.68 3.85
C ARG A 51 6.80 -9.66 4.52
N HIS A 52 7.37 -8.84 5.42
CA HIS A 52 6.65 -7.66 5.89
C HIS A 52 6.49 -6.66 4.75
N CYS A 53 5.36 -5.96 4.72
CA CYS A 53 5.09 -4.90 3.77
C CYS A 53 4.43 -3.71 4.45
N ILE A 54 4.45 -2.58 3.74
CA ILE A 54 3.55 -1.45 3.94
C ILE A 54 2.63 -1.43 2.72
N ALA A 55 1.34 -1.16 2.91
CA ALA A 55 0.42 -1.00 1.80
C ALA A 55 -0.42 0.26 1.95
N THR A 56 -0.94 0.74 0.83
CA THR A 56 -1.97 1.77 0.77
C THR A 56 -3.21 1.13 0.16
N LEU A 57 -4.27 1.05 0.95
CA LEU A 57 -5.60 0.63 0.51
C LEU A 57 -6.43 1.89 0.26
N SER A 58 -6.96 2.06 -0.95
CA SER A 58 -7.84 3.16 -1.31
C SER A 58 -9.15 2.64 -1.87
N TYR A 59 -10.28 3.17 -1.42
CA TYR A 59 -11.60 2.81 -1.94
C TYR A 59 -12.60 3.95 -1.75
N VAL A 60 -13.66 3.91 -2.55
CA VAL A 60 -14.80 4.83 -2.46
C VAL A 60 -16.00 4.06 -1.96
N TYR A 61 -16.80 4.63 -1.07
CA TYR A 61 -18.07 4.01 -0.67
C TYR A 61 -19.16 5.05 -0.49
N ASP A 62 -20.42 4.60 -0.54
CA ASP A 62 -21.58 5.43 -0.20
C ASP A 62 -21.77 5.40 1.32
N HIS A 63 -21.68 6.54 1.99
CA HIS A 63 -21.79 6.61 3.44
C HIS A 63 -23.23 6.50 3.96
N ALA A 64 -24.23 6.70 3.10
CA ALA A 64 -25.62 6.41 3.38
C ALA A 64 -25.96 4.92 3.21
N ALA A 65 -25.05 4.13 2.63
CA ALA A 65 -25.23 2.69 2.50
C ALA A 65 -25.36 2.03 3.88
N ARG A 66 -26.49 1.33 4.08
CA ARG A 66 -26.90 0.80 5.37
C ARG A 66 -25.82 -0.10 6.00
N GLU A 67 -25.46 0.24 7.24
CA GLU A 67 -24.42 -0.41 8.07
C GLU A 67 -22.99 -0.40 7.49
N LEU A 68 -22.75 0.05 6.25
CA LEU A 68 -21.40 -0.05 5.65
C LEU A 68 -20.33 0.76 6.42
N PRO A 69 -20.53 2.04 6.76
CA PRO A 69 -19.53 2.79 7.54
C PRO A 69 -19.17 2.10 8.86
N LYS A 70 -20.17 1.49 9.51
CA LYS A 70 -20.01 0.80 10.79
C LYS A 70 -19.27 -0.53 10.61
N ARG A 71 -19.58 -1.31 9.57
CA ARG A 71 -18.83 -2.54 9.26
C ARG A 71 -17.36 -2.23 8.99
N LEU A 72 -17.09 -1.27 8.10
CA LEU A 72 -15.72 -0.82 7.81
C LEU A 72 -14.97 -0.39 9.08
N THR A 73 -15.60 0.41 9.95
CA THR A 73 -15.02 0.82 11.23
C THR A 73 -14.69 -0.39 12.11
N ASN A 74 -15.60 -1.37 12.19
CA ASN A 74 -15.38 -2.59 12.96
C ASN A 74 -14.24 -3.44 12.35
N ASP A 75 -14.19 -3.59 11.03
CA ASP A 75 -13.14 -4.36 10.34
C ASP A 75 -11.76 -3.78 10.65
N TYR A 76 -11.61 -2.45 10.64
CA TYR A 76 -10.37 -1.79 11.06
C TYR A 76 -10.08 -1.92 12.55
N HIS A 77 -11.09 -1.94 13.41
CA HIS A 77 -10.89 -2.17 14.83
C HIS A 77 -10.41 -3.59 15.12
N GLU A 78 -10.96 -4.59 14.43
CA GLU A 78 -10.54 -5.99 14.55
C GLU A 78 -9.10 -6.19 14.04
N HIS A 79 -8.69 -5.43 13.01
CA HIS A 79 -7.37 -5.49 12.39
C HIS A 79 -6.49 -4.26 12.73
N HIS A 80 -6.65 -3.73 13.95
CA HIS A 80 -5.91 -2.55 14.43
C HIS A 80 -4.38 -2.72 14.43
N ASP A 81 -3.89 -3.95 14.43
CA ASP A 81 -2.46 -4.29 14.33
C ASP A 81 -1.93 -4.11 12.90
N LEU A 82 -2.79 -4.30 11.89
CA LEU A 82 -2.47 -4.06 10.49
C LEU A 82 -2.70 -2.59 10.11
N ALA A 83 -3.79 -1.98 10.55
CA ALA A 83 -4.20 -0.63 10.17
C ALA A 83 -3.46 0.46 10.97
N GLN A 84 -2.68 1.30 10.27
CA GLN A 84 -1.86 2.33 10.91
C GLN A 84 -2.59 3.68 11.02
N ALA A 85 -3.23 4.09 9.92
CA ALA A 85 -4.00 5.33 9.84
C ALA A 85 -4.91 5.30 8.61
N THR A 86 -6.09 5.90 8.73
CA THR A 86 -7.04 6.09 7.64
C THR A 86 -7.29 7.58 7.43
N LEU A 87 -7.10 8.04 6.20
CA LEU A 87 -7.56 9.34 5.74
C LEU A 87 -8.96 9.17 5.14
N HIS A 88 -9.92 9.94 5.63
CA HIS A 88 -11.29 9.98 5.11
C HIS A 88 -11.55 11.33 4.43
N VAL A 89 -12.11 11.29 3.22
CA VAL A 89 -12.42 12.48 2.42
C VAL A 89 -13.85 12.38 1.88
N HIS A 90 -14.70 13.37 2.19
CA HIS A 90 -15.98 13.54 1.51
C HIS A 90 -15.72 14.06 0.09
N ILE A 91 -16.08 13.28 -0.93
CA ILE A 91 -15.87 13.68 -2.34
C ILE A 91 -17.12 14.33 -2.95
N ASP A 92 -18.31 13.97 -2.46
CA ASP A 92 -19.59 14.57 -2.80
C ASP A 92 -20.61 14.32 -1.67
N HIS A 93 -21.90 14.58 -1.94
CA HIS A 93 -22.98 14.43 -0.94
C HIS A 93 -23.17 12.99 -0.45
N ASP A 94 -22.84 11.98 -1.25
CA ASP A 94 -23.15 10.58 -0.93
C ASP A 94 -21.89 9.74 -0.76
N SER A 95 -20.77 10.16 -1.36
CA SER A 95 -19.57 9.35 -1.51
C SER A 95 -18.42 9.81 -0.62
N CYS A 96 -17.70 8.84 -0.07
CA CYS A 96 -16.48 9.05 0.70
C CYS A 96 -15.34 8.26 0.08
N LEU A 97 -14.16 8.87 0.00
CA LEU A 97 -12.90 8.20 -0.31
C LEU A 97 -12.17 7.94 1.00
N GLU A 98 -11.76 6.70 1.22
CA GLU A 98 -10.84 6.34 2.30
C GLU A 98 -9.52 5.86 1.74
N VAL A 99 -8.43 6.29 2.36
CA VAL A 99 -7.06 5.86 2.08
C VAL A 99 -6.44 5.40 3.40
N THR A 100 -6.24 4.09 3.53
CA THR A 100 -5.68 3.46 4.72
C THR A 100 -4.26 2.99 4.48
N VAL A 101 -3.35 3.37 5.37
CA VAL A 101 -2.00 2.81 5.44
C VAL A 101 -2.05 1.52 6.27
N LEU A 102 -1.62 0.41 5.68
CA LEU A 102 -1.54 -0.91 6.31
C LEU A 102 -0.08 -1.32 6.48
N LYS A 103 0.23 -2.10 7.52
CA LYS A 103 1.57 -2.66 7.76
C LYS A 103 1.46 -4.00 8.46
N GLY A 104 2.14 -5.01 7.94
CA GLY A 104 2.10 -6.36 8.50
C GLY A 104 2.77 -7.37 7.58
N ARG A 105 2.47 -8.66 7.73
CA ARG A 105 2.90 -9.68 6.75
C ARG A 105 2.11 -9.49 5.47
N GLY A 106 2.78 -9.67 4.33
CA GLY A 106 2.19 -9.48 3.00
C GLY A 106 0.88 -10.23 2.81
N SER A 107 0.81 -11.49 3.25
CA SER A 107 -0.40 -12.30 3.19
C SER A 107 -1.56 -11.74 4.01
N GLU A 108 -1.30 -11.24 5.22
CA GLU A 108 -2.33 -10.70 6.13
C GLU A 108 -2.84 -9.35 5.62
N VAL A 109 -1.93 -8.47 5.21
CA VAL A 109 -2.26 -7.17 4.62
C VAL A 109 -3.08 -7.34 3.34
N LYS A 110 -2.68 -8.28 2.47
CA LYS A 110 -3.42 -8.56 1.23
C LYS A 110 -4.81 -9.10 1.53
N ALA A 111 -4.93 -10.10 2.41
CA ALA A 111 -6.22 -10.68 2.76
C ALA A 111 -7.18 -9.64 3.37
N PHE A 112 -6.68 -8.80 4.27
CA PHE A 112 -7.48 -7.73 4.87
C PHE A 112 -7.90 -6.68 3.82
N ALA A 113 -6.98 -6.25 2.95
CA ALA A 113 -7.32 -5.32 1.88
C ALA A 113 -8.37 -5.89 0.91
N GLU A 114 -8.22 -7.15 0.49
CA GLU A 114 -9.19 -7.84 -0.37
C GLU A 114 -10.56 -7.98 0.30
N HIS A 115 -10.59 -8.25 1.62
CA HIS A 115 -11.82 -8.30 2.41
C HIS A 115 -12.56 -6.95 2.41
N VAL A 116 -11.85 -5.85 2.71
CA VAL A 116 -12.43 -4.50 2.68
C VAL A 116 -12.90 -4.12 1.27
N ILE A 117 -12.15 -4.47 0.22
CA ILE A 117 -12.55 -4.21 -1.17
C ILE A 117 -13.83 -4.99 -1.55
N ALA A 118 -14.01 -6.19 -0.98
CA ALA A 118 -15.17 -7.04 -1.25
C ALA A 118 -16.42 -6.66 -0.44
N GLU A 119 -16.33 -5.74 0.53
CA GLU A 119 -17.46 -5.29 1.33
C GLU A 119 -18.58 -4.72 0.46
N ARG A 120 -19.82 -5.13 0.75
CA ARG A 120 -20.97 -4.72 -0.06
C ARG A 120 -21.20 -3.22 0.08
N GLY A 121 -21.02 -2.51 -1.03
CA GLY A 121 -21.18 -1.05 -1.14
C GLY A 121 -19.85 -0.30 -1.23
N VAL A 122 -18.71 -1.00 -1.11
CA VAL A 122 -17.41 -0.49 -1.53
C VAL A 122 -17.32 -0.49 -3.05
N ARG A 123 -16.76 0.59 -3.59
CA ARG A 123 -16.57 0.88 -5.01
C ARG A 123 -15.11 1.25 -5.24
N HIS A 124 -14.59 0.93 -6.43
CA HIS A 124 -13.24 1.34 -6.87
C HIS A 124 -12.12 1.03 -5.86
N GLY A 125 -12.14 -0.18 -5.29
CA GLY A 125 -11.11 -0.62 -4.35
C GLY A 125 -9.78 -0.93 -5.04
N HIS A 126 -8.68 -0.42 -4.48
CA HIS A 126 -7.33 -0.64 -4.99
C HIS A 126 -6.34 -0.74 -3.84
N VAL A 127 -5.38 -1.67 -3.94
CA VAL A 127 -4.30 -1.83 -2.96
C VAL A 127 -2.95 -1.76 -3.66
N VAL A 128 -2.05 -0.93 -3.14
CA VAL A 128 -0.64 -0.88 -3.53
C VAL A 128 0.19 -1.43 -2.40
N MET A 129 0.94 -2.50 -2.65
CA MET A 129 1.79 -3.15 -1.66
C MET A 129 3.27 -2.85 -1.92
N MET A 130 3.99 -2.45 -0.88
CA MET A 130 5.41 -2.14 -0.91
C MET A 130 6.15 -3.09 0.04
N PRO A 131 6.93 -4.06 -0.47
CA PRO A 131 7.71 -4.93 0.39
C PRO A 131 8.74 -4.11 1.18
N ILE A 132 8.86 -4.37 2.47
CA ILE A 132 9.92 -3.78 3.30
C ILE A 132 10.91 -4.88 3.68
N GLU A 133 12.20 -4.59 3.50
CA GLU A 133 13.23 -5.43 4.13
C GLU A 133 13.10 -5.23 5.64
N SER A 134 12.74 -6.29 6.37
CA SER A 134 12.79 -6.22 7.83
C SER A 134 14.26 -6.05 8.21
N ARG A 135 14.66 -4.84 8.59
CA ARG A 135 15.84 -4.67 9.43
C ARG A 135 15.53 -5.39 10.74
N ALA A 136 16.02 -6.62 10.86
CA ALA A 136 15.98 -7.34 12.13
C ALA A 136 16.65 -6.46 13.20
N GLY A 137 15.89 -6.09 14.23
CA GLY A 137 16.42 -5.60 15.51
C GLY A 137 16.61 -4.09 15.66
N ILE A 138 15.54 -3.38 16.04
CA ILE A 138 15.64 -2.31 17.05
C ILE A 138 14.53 -2.57 18.08
N GLY A 139 14.73 -3.64 18.85
CA GLY A 139 13.96 -3.96 20.05
C GLY A 139 14.92 -4.12 21.23
N ALA A 140 15.87 -3.18 21.39
CA ALA A 140 16.57 -3.03 22.66
C ALA A 140 15.63 -2.24 23.57
N GLY A 141 15.00 -2.95 24.52
CA GLY A 141 14.11 -2.37 25.50
C GLY A 141 14.78 -1.19 26.21
N HIS A 142 14.15 -0.02 26.10
CA HIS A 142 14.42 1.09 26.99
C HIS A 142 13.88 0.72 28.38
N GLY A 143 14.69 0.00 29.16
CA GLY A 143 14.47 -0.19 30.58
C GLY A 143 14.68 1.15 31.29
N HIS A 144 13.58 1.82 31.65
CA HIS A 144 13.64 2.97 32.56
C HIS A 144 13.98 2.47 33.98
N ALA A 145 15.26 2.55 34.33
CA ALA A 145 15.71 2.37 35.70
C ALA A 145 15.32 3.60 36.53
N HIS A 146 14.23 3.51 37.29
CA HIS A 146 13.94 4.49 38.34
C HIS A 146 14.94 4.33 39.48
N GLY A 147 15.96 5.20 39.49
CA GLY A 147 16.86 5.37 40.62
C GLY A 147 16.10 5.92 41.82
N ALA A 148 15.83 5.07 42.80
CA ALA A 148 15.34 5.45 44.10
C ALA A 148 16.38 6.33 44.83
N LYS A 149 16.17 7.65 44.86
CA LYS A 149 16.89 8.52 45.79
C LYS A 149 16.34 8.28 47.19
N ARG A 150 17.07 7.49 47.98
CA ARG A 150 16.98 7.46 49.45
C ARG A 150 17.13 8.89 49.99
N GLN A 151 16.07 9.44 50.59
CA GLN A 151 16.20 10.58 51.48
C GLN A 151 16.70 10.09 52.83
N ARG A 152 17.87 10.59 53.24
CA ARG A 152 18.32 10.56 54.63
C ARG A 152 17.62 11.70 55.37
N LYS A 153 16.89 11.36 56.43
CA LYS A 153 16.77 12.16 57.64
C LYS A 153 16.80 11.22 58.83
#